data_AF-A0A971B5S9-F1
#
_entry.id   AF-A0A971B5S9-F1
#
_cell.length_a   1.000
_cell.length_b   1.000
_cell.length_c   1.000
_cell.angle_alpha   90.00
_cell.angle_beta   90.00
_cell.angle_gamma   90.00
#
_symmetry.space_group_name_H-M   'P 1'
#
loop_
_entity.id
_entity.type
_entity.pdbx_description
1 polymer ?
#
loop_
_entity_poly.entity_id
_entity_poly.type
_entity_poly.pdbx_seq_one_letter_code
_entity_poly.pdbx_strand_id
1 'polypeptide(L)'
;MKKFLISFLLMVAVFCLAVRAESGSKPDGSGTMGNEAAFSSLDVKVFPNPVLNKQFTLELSNRYLQEIRITNIVGMQVYYRKFTAPVTKYQVFLDQLPDGIYLLKVSSSENLAKTVKLLVRSGK
;
A
#
# COMPACT_ATOMS: atom_id res chain seq x y z
N MET A 1 11.91 29.43 33.96
CA MET A 1 11.33 28.26 33.25
C MET A 1 10.13 28.62 32.36
N LYS A 2 9.18 29.46 32.80
CA LYS A 2 8.01 29.87 31.97
C LYS A 2 8.39 30.69 30.71
N LYS A 3 9.44 31.51 30.78
CA LYS A 3 9.92 32.34 29.66
C LYS A 3 10.53 31.52 28.51
N PHE A 4 11.16 30.38 28.84
CA PHE A 4 11.66 29.43 27.84
C PHE A 4 10.53 28.66 27.14
N LEU A 5 9.48 28.29 27.89
CA LEU A 5 8.28 27.64 27.33
C LEU A 5 7.56 28.56 26.31
N ILE A 6 7.46 29.85 26.61
CA ILE A 6 6.83 30.84 25.71
C ILE A 6 7.66 31.04 24.44
N SER A 7 8.99 31.12 24.55
CA SER A 7 9.87 31.22 23.37
C SER A 7 9.78 29.99 22.46
N PHE A 8 9.67 28.80 23.04
CA PHE A 8 9.52 27.56 22.28
C PHE A 8 8.16 27.49 21.57
N LEU A 9 7.08 27.89 22.24
CA LEU A 9 5.73 27.95 21.64
C LEU A 9 5.68 28.94 20.46
N LEU A 10 6.35 30.09 20.59
CA LEU A 10 6.38 31.13 19.56
C LEU A 10 7.19 30.70 18.32
N MET A 11 8.26 29.93 18.51
CA MET A 11 9.04 29.34 17.42
C MET A 11 8.26 28.25 16.65
N VAL A 12 7.48 27.42 17.34
CA VAL A 12 6.62 26.41 16.70
C VAL A 12 5.50 27.06 15.88
N ALA A 13 4.91 28.16 16.36
CA ALA A 13 3.88 28.91 15.64
C ALA A 13 4.42 29.54 14.33
N VAL A 14 5.65 30.06 14.33
CA VAL A 14 6.31 30.59 13.12
C VAL A 14 6.63 29.46 12.12
N PHE A 15 7.02 28.28 12.61
CA PHE A 15 7.26 27.12 11.75
C PHE A 15 5.97 26.60 11.08
N CYS A 16 4.81 26.67 11.74
CA CYS A 16 3.52 26.29 11.15
C CYS A 16 3.06 27.22 10.03
N LEU A 17 3.40 28.51 10.08
CA LEU A 17 3.02 29.48 9.04
C LEU A 17 3.88 29.35 7.76
N ALA A 18 5.12 28.89 7.88
CA ALA A 18 6.00 28.63 6.73
C ALA A 18 5.59 27.39 5.90
N VAL A 19 4.71 26.52 6.43
CA VAL A 19 4.26 25.28 5.76
C VAL A 19 3.02 25.50 4.88
N ARG A 20 2.54 26.74 4.69
CA ARG A 20 1.45 27.05 3.76
C ARG A 20 1.93 27.90 2.58
N ALA A 21 2.50 27.23 1.58
CA ALA A 21 2.60 27.74 0.23
C ALA A 21 2.64 26.57 -0.78
N GLU A 22 1.49 25.93 -0.98
CA GLU A 22 1.21 25.25 -2.25
C GLU A 22 -0.01 25.94 -2.86
N SER A 23 0.25 26.77 -3.88
CA SER A 23 -0.78 27.39 -4.70
C SER A 23 -1.40 26.31 -5.59
N GLY A 24 -2.71 26.10 -5.44
CA GLY A 24 -3.47 25.28 -6.36
C GLY A 24 -3.59 25.96 -7.72
N SER A 25 -2.70 25.63 -8.66
CA SER A 25 -2.85 25.95 -10.08
C SER A 25 -3.67 24.86 -10.77
N LYS A 26 -4.87 25.22 -11.26
CA LYS A 26 -5.63 24.42 -12.24
C LYS A 26 -4.77 24.22 -13.50
N PRO A 27 -4.62 23.00 -14.03
CA PRO A 27 -4.00 22.82 -15.33
C PRO A 27 -5.05 23.10 -16.41
N ASP A 28 -4.85 24.20 -17.14
CA ASP A 28 -5.54 24.50 -18.39
C ASP A 28 -4.98 23.59 -19.48
N GLY A 29 -5.88 23.00 -20.27
CA GLY A 29 -5.54 22.01 -21.29
C GLY A 29 -4.76 22.61 -22.45
N SER A 30 -3.48 22.23 -22.58
CA SER A 30 -2.70 22.34 -23.80
C SER A 30 -1.77 21.13 -23.87
N GLY A 31 -2.09 20.19 -24.77
CA GLY A 31 -1.41 18.92 -24.94
C GLY A 31 -0.01 19.09 -25.50
N THR A 32 0.95 19.29 -24.60
CA THR A 32 2.36 19.03 -24.87
C THR A 32 2.58 17.54 -24.60
N MET A 33 3.02 16.77 -25.61
CA MET A 33 3.43 15.37 -25.44
C MET A 33 4.72 15.33 -24.61
N GLY A 34 4.60 15.53 -23.31
CA GLY A 34 5.62 15.19 -22.33
C GLY A 34 5.62 13.68 -22.18
N ASN A 35 6.79 13.06 -22.36
CA ASN A 35 7.04 11.71 -21.87
C ASN A 35 6.75 11.70 -20.37
N GLU A 36 5.55 11.25 -19.99
CA GLU A 36 5.27 10.91 -18.61
C GLU A 36 6.31 9.85 -18.21
N ALA A 37 7.12 10.18 -17.21
CA ALA A 37 7.92 9.17 -16.53
C ALA A 37 6.92 8.10 -16.07
N ALA A 38 6.87 6.98 -16.79
CA ALA A 38 5.91 5.92 -16.56
C ALA A 38 5.93 5.59 -15.07
N PHE A 39 4.83 5.87 -14.37
CA PHE A 39 4.66 5.47 -12.98
C PHE A 39 5.00 3.98 -12.93
N SER A 40 6.13 3.64 -12.31
CA SER A 40 6.60 2.26 -12.20
C SER A 40 5.64 1.54 -11.25
N SER A 41 4.51 1.11 -11.79
CA SER A 41 3.49 0.42 -11.04
C SER A 41 3.92 -1.03 -10.86
N LEU A 42 3.77 -1.54 -9.64
CA LEU A 42 4.09 -2.92 -9.34
C LEU A 42 3.08 -3.83 -10.04
N ASP A 43 3.52 -4.64 -11.00
CA ASP A 43 2.67 -5.66 -11.60
C ASP A 43 2.52 -6.85 -10.65
N VAL A 44 1.30 -7.06 -10.16
CA VAL A 44 0.94 -8.07 -9.15
C VAL A 44 -0.25 -8.83 -9.68
N LYS A 45 -0.09 -10.14 -9.82
CA LYS A 45 -1.16 -11.08 -10.15
C LYS A 45 -1.58 -11.82 -8.89
N VAL A 46 -2.89 -11.89 -8.66
CA VAL A 46 -3.51 -12.53 -7.49
C VAL A 46 -4.61 -13.45 -7.98
N PHE A 47 -4.47 -14.76 -7.78
CA PHE A 47 -5.43 -15.74 -8.29
C PHE A 47 -5.49 -17.00 -7.42
N PRO A 48 -6.66 -17.65 -7.29
CA PRO A 48 -7.96 -17.15 -7.74
C PRO A 48 -8.44 -15.98 -6.86
N ASN A 49 -9.18 -15.05 -7.45
CA ASN A 49 -9.95 -14.03 -6.73
C ASN A 49 -11.33 -13.99 -7.40
N PRO A 50 -12.40 -14.53 -6.78
CA PRO A 50 -12.53 -14.87 -5.36
C PRO A 50 -11.68 -16.07 -4.90
N VAL A 51 -11.24 -16.04 -3.64
CA VAL A 51 -10.52 -17.12 -2.96
C VAL A 51 -11.53 -18.12 -2.41
N LEU A 52 -11.52 -19.36 -2.93
CA LEU A 52 -12.53 -20.38 -2.60
C LEU A 52 -12.08 -21.39 -1.52
N ASN A 53 -10.80 -21.77 -1.53
CA ASN A 53 -10.26 -22.84 -0.67
C ASN A 53 -9.30 -22.29 0.39
N LYS A 54 -9.58 -21.08 0.88
CA LYS A 54 -8.71 -20.36 1.84
C LYS A 54 -7.24 -20.26 1.40
N GLN A 55 -6.97 -20.36 0.10
CA GLN A 55 -5.64 -20.23 -0.45
C GLN A 55 -5.66 -19.51 -1.79
N PHE A 56 -4.70 -18.64 -2.00
CA PHE A 56 -4.48 -17.99 -3.29
C PHE A 56 -3.00 -17.81 -3.56
N THR A 57 -2.69 -17.62 -4.83
CA THR A 57 -1.35 -17.45 -5.35
C THR A 57 -1.12 -15.99 -5.69
N LEU A 58 0.04 -15.50 -5.30
CA LEU A 58 0.52 -14.18 -5.62
C LEU A 58 1.78 -14.30 -6.47
N GLU A 59 1.87 -13.51 -7.54
CA GLU A 59 3.00 -13.51 -8.46
C GLU A 59 3.37 -12.07 -8.87
N LEU A 60 4.68 -11.77 -8.82
CA LEU A 60 5.30 -10.54 -9.33
C LEU A 60 6.11 -10.90 -10.56
N SER A 61 5.94 -10.16 -11.66
CA SER A 61 6.60 -10.51 -12.93
C SER A 61 8.09 -10.17 -12.97
N ASN A 62 8.52 -9.01 -12.47
CA ASN A 62 9.90 -8.52 -12.63
C ASN A 62 10.54 -8.02 -11.33
N ARG A 63 10.00 -8.43 -10.17
CA ARG A 63 10.41 -7.91 -8.86
C ARG A 63 10.31 -9.01 -7.81
N TYR A 64 11.02 -8.84 -6.70
CA TYR A 64 10.92 -9.75 -5.56
C TYR A 64 9.98 -9.21 -4.50
N LEU A 65 9.28 -10.12 -3.84
CA LEU A 65 8.46 -9.84 -2.67
C LEU A 65 9.34 -9.40 -1.51
N GLN A 66 8.94 -8.29 -0.89
CA GLN A 66 9.50 -7.84 0.38
C GLN A 66 8.54 -8.18 1.53
N GLU A 67 7.26 -7.84 1.38
CA GLU A 67 6.24 -8.19 2.36
C GLU A 67 4.85 -8.31 1.73
N ILE A 68 4.01 -9.11 2.40
CA ILE A 68 2.59 -9.25 2.15
C ILE A 68 1.85 -8.94 3.45
N ARG A 69 0.84 -8.08 3.37
CA ARG A 69 -0.06 -7.75 4.47
C ARG A 69 -1.51 -7.87 4.02
N ILE A 70 -2.35 -8.48 4.83
CA ILE A 70 -3.80 -8.51 4.61
C ILE A 70 -4.49 -7.82 5.76
N THR A 71 -5.36 -6.88 5.45
CA THR A 71 -6.24 -6.22 6.41
C THR A 71 -7.70 -6.50 6.07
N ASN A 72 -8.56 -6.64 7.08
CA ASN A 72 -9.99 -6.70 6.87
C ASN A 72 -10.57 -5.30 6.54
N ILE A 73 -11.88 -5.23 6.24
CA ILE A 73 -12.55 -3.97 5.88
C ILE A 73 -12.52 -2.90 6.99
N VAL A 74 -12.38 -3.29 8.26
CA VAL A 74 -12.28 -2.34 9.37
C VAL A 74 -10.82 -1.88 9.61
N GLY A 75 -9.86 -2.35 8.81
CA GLY A 75 -8.46 -1.95 8.87
C GLY A 75 -7.57 -2.78 9.81
N MET A 76 -8.10 -3.84 10.44
CA MET A 76 -7.29 -4.74 11.27
C MET A 76 -6.43 -5.65 10.41
N GLN A 77 -5.14 -5.76 10.74
CA GLN A 77 -4.23 -6.72 10.11
C GLN A 77 -4.57 -8.14 10.55
N VAL A 78 -4.85 -9.00 9.58
CA VAL A 78 -5.23 -10.42 9.78
C VAL A 78 -4.20 -11.39 9.22
N TYR A 79 -3.26 -10.92 8.40
CA TYR A 79 -2.14 -11.72 7.90
C TYR A 79 -0.92 -10.81 7.66
N TYR A 80 0.27 -11.32 7.98
CA TYR A 80 1.53 -10.66 7.69
C TYR A 80 2.62 -11.66 7.37
N ARG A 81 3.37 -11.41 6.29
CA ARG A 81 4.55 -12.18 5.93
C ARG A 81 5.62 -11.25 5.38
N LYS A 82 6.85 -11.38 5.90
CA LYS A 82 8.05 -10.74 5.36
C LYS A 82 8.95 -11.77 4.70
N PHE A 83 9.60 -11.39 3.61
CA PHE A 83 10.53 -12.24 2.86
C PHE A 83 11.94 -11.70 3.03
N THR A 84 12.88 -12.60 3.30
CA THR A 84 14.31 -12.29 3.42
C THR A 84 15.11 -12.77 2.21
N ALA A 85 14.58 -13.76 1.47
CA ALA A 85 15.15 -14.25 0.23
C ALA A 85 14.35 -13.74 -0.98
N PRO A 86 14.95 -13.68 -2.19
CA PRO A 86 14.25 -13.31 -3.40
C PRO A 86 13.13 -14.30 -3.72
N VAL A 87 11.87 -13.85 -3.69
CA VAL A 87 10.68 -14.64 -4.02
C VAL A 87 9.81 -13.89 -5.01
N THR A 88 9.51 -14.48 -6.15
CA THR A 88 8.62 -13.88 -7.17
C THR A 88 7.19 -14.42 -7.11
N LYS A 89 7.01 -15.62 -6.54
CA LYS A 89 5.72 -16.31 -6.45
C LYS A 89 5.54 -16.93 -5.07
N TYR A 90 4.35 -16.76 -4.48
CA TYR A 90 4.06 -17.26 -3.15
C TYR A 90 2.60 -17.71 -3.02
N GLN A 91 2.39 -18.88 -2.41
CA GLN A 91 1.07 -19.38 -2.05
C GLN A 91 0.74 -18.88 -0.64
N VAL A 92 -0.33 -18.10 -0.52
CA VAL A 92 -0.87 -17.64 0.76
C VAL A 92 -1.97 -18.60 1.20
N PHE A 93 -1.89 -19.03 2.46
CA PHE A 93 -2.95 -19.76 3.15
C PHE A 93 -3.60 -18.81 4.17
N LEU A 94 -4.93 -18.74 4.14
CA LEU A 94 -5.75 -17.80 4.91
C LEU A 94 -6.44 -18.47 6.10
N ASP A 95 -5.99 -19.65 6.51
CA ASP A 95 -6.50 -20.37 7.69
C ASP A 95 -8.04 -20.27 7.83
N GLN A 96 -8.52 -20.03 9.05
CA GLN A 96 -9.95 -19.80 9.34
C GLN A 96 -10.38 -18.33 9.17
N LEU A 97 -9.76 -17.56 8.26
CA LEU A 97 -10.26 -16.22 7.95
C LEU A 97 -11.73 -16.32 7.50
N PRO A 98 -12.67 -15.57 8.12
CA PRO A 98 -14.06 -15.56 7.71
C PRO A 98 -14.25 -15.07 6.28
N ASP A 99 -15.38 -15.44 5.69
CA ASP A 99 -15.78 -14.94 4.38
C ASP A 99 -15.97 -13.43 4.42
N GLY A 100 -15.53 -12.75 3.38
CA GLY A 100 -15.60 -11.30 3.32
C GLY A 100 -14.61 -10.66 2.36
N ILE A 101 -14.55 -9.33 2.43
CA ILE A 101 -13.63 -8.51 1.64
C ILE A 101 -12.41 -8.19 2.50
N TYR A 102 -11.24 -8.26 1.88
CA TYR A 102 -9.97 -7.91 2.49
C TYR A 102 -9.16 -7.03 1.54
N LEU A 103 -8.19 -6.31 2.08
CA LEU A 103 -7.20 -5.57 1.32
C LEU A 103 -5.86 -6.26 1.46
N LEU A 104 -5.32 -6.71 0.33
CA LEU A 104 -4.01 -7.32 0.21
C LEU A 104 -3.01 -6.26 -0.25
N LYS A 105 -2.11 -5.84 0.63
CA LYS A 105 -0.98 -4.99 0.29
C LYS A 105 0.24 -5.85 0.01
N VAL A 106 0.88 -5.60 -1.12
CA VAL A 106 2.07 -6.30 -1.60
C VAL A 106 3.16 -5.28 -1.83
N SER A 107 4.30 -5.45 -1.17
CA SER A 107 5.47 -4.58 -1.30
C SER A 107 6.62 -5.34 -1.95
N SER A 108 7.33 -4.68 -2.86
CA SER A 108 8.51 -5.24 -3.52
C SER A 108 9.82 -4.82 -2.84
N SER A 109 10.90 -5.49 -3.20
CA SER A 109 12.26 -5.16 -2.77
C SER A 109 12.72 -3.74 -3.12
N GLU A 110 12.04 -3.08 -4.05
CA GLU A 110 12.35 -1.73 -4.53
C GLU A 110 11.45 -0.65 -3.93
N ASN A 111 10.82 -0.95 -2.79
CA ASN A 111 9.91 -0.05 -2.07
C ASN A 111 8.66 0.37 -2.88
N LEU A 112 8.33 -0.35 -3.96
CA LEU A 112 7.04 -0.21 -4.64
C LEU A 112 6.00 -1.04 -3.91
N ALA A 113 4.77 -0.54 -3.83
CA ALA A 113 3.67 -1.28 -3.23
C ALA A 113 2.39 -1.18 -4.06
N LYS A 114 1.58 -2.24 -4.05
CA LYS A 114 0.26 -2.29 -4.65
C LYS A 114 -0.73 -2.90 -3.66
N THR A 115 -1.93 -2.33 -3.61
CA THR A 115 -3.04 -2.88 -2.81
C THR A 115 -4.09 -3.45 -3.75
N VAL A 116 -4.54 -4.67 -3.48
CA VAL A 116 -5.54 -5.40 -4.27
C VAL A 116 -6.70 -5.79 -3.36
N LYS A 117 -7.93 -5.61 -3.83
CA LYS A 117 -9.12 -6.11 -3.13
C LYS A 117 -9.19 -7.63 -3.28
N LEU A 118 -9.27 -8.34 -2.17
CA LEU A 118 -9.38 -9.79 -2.11
C LEU A 118 -10.79 -10.16 -1.63
N LEU A 119 -11.50 -11.00 -2.38
CA LEU A 119 -12.79 -11.56 -1.95
C LEU A 119 -12.56 -13.00 -1.47
N VAL A 120 -12.80 -13.27 -0.20
CA VAL A 120 -12.66 -14.60 0.40
C VAL A 120 -14.05 -15.20 0.59
N ARG A 121 -14.25 -16.43 0.11
CA ARG A 121 -15.50 -17.19 0.24
C ARG A 121 -15.19 -18.65 0.55
N SER A 122 -15.91 -19.25 1.48
CA SER A 122 -15.83 -20.68 1.73
C SER A 122 -16.59 -21.40 0.62
N GLY A 123 -15.93 -22.32 -0.09
CA GLY A 123 -16.62 -23.23 -1.00
C GLY A 123 -17.73 -23.96 -0.24
N LYS A 124 -18.95 -23.93 -0.76
CA LYS A 124 -20.02 -24.83 -0.33
C LYS A 124 -19.79 -26.22 -0.91
#